data_AF-A0A1Z2L5S2-F1
#
_entry.id   AF-A0A1Z2L5S2-F1
#
_cell.length_a   1.000
_cell.length_b   1.000
_cell.length_c   1.000
_cell.angle_alpha   90.00
_cell.angle_beta   90.00
_cell.angle_gamma   90.00
#
_symmetry.space_group_name_H-M   'P 1'
#
loop_
_entity.id
_entity.type
_entity.pdbx_description
1 polymer ?
#
loop_
_entity_poly.entity_id
_entity_poly.type
_entity_poly.pdbx_seq_one_letter_code
_entity_poly.pdbx_strand_id
1 'polypeptide(L)'
;MRISTTIFLTDETISPVRLARELEQRGFDGLYLPEHTHIPVSRETPAPSGDDPLPREYGRSLDPVVALSQAAAVTERITLGTGIALVAEHDPIVLAKQVASLDFVSGGRFTLGIGFGWNVEEGTDHGVEWSTRRALVRDRMALMRALWAPEPTAYEGEFGSVRASWAHPKPLRAPRERKGAEPLHGPRVLIGGAAGPKLFAHVAEYADGWLPIGGSGLGEALPRLRRAWEDAGRQGEPEVVPYAVHPSAGKLAHFAELGLREVVVGLPAADEAEVLRALDAHADFL
;
A
#
# COMPACT_ATOMS: atom_id res chain seq x y z
N MET A 1 -18.68 -7.34 -2.15
CA MET A 1 -17.52 -6.43 -2.00
C MET A 1 -16.32 -7.30 -1.70
N ARG A 2 -15.14 -7.03 -2.25
CA ARG A 2 -13.94 -7.83 -1.98
C ARG A 2 -13.43 -7.58 -0.56
N ILE A 3 -12.99 -8.63 0.14
CA ILE A 3 -12.46 -8.53 1.50
C ILE A 3 -11.03 -9.06 1.52
N SER A 4 -10.09 -8.13 1.65
CA SER A 4 -8.68 -8.38 1.87
C SER A 4 -8.37 -8.24 3.36
N THR A 5 -7.19 -8.67 3.81
CA THR A 5 -6.78 -8.61 5.21
C THR A 5 -5.46 -7.87 5.40
N THR A 6 -5.24 -7.33 6.59
CA THR A 6 -3.93 -6.83 7.04
C THR A 6 -3.59 -7.33 8.42
N ILE A 7 -2.30 -7.48 8.69
CA ILE A 7 -1.71 -7.90 9.96
C ILE A 7 -0.30 -7.32 10.06
N PHE A 8 0.17 -7.02 11.27
CA PHE A 8 1.60 -6.92 11.51
C PHE A 8 2.19 -8.33 11.62
N LEU A 9 2.78 -8.84 10.53
CA LEU A 9 3.55 -10.07 10.60
C LEU A 9 4.87 -9.80 11.31
N THR A 10 5.21 -10.62 12.31
CA THR A 10 6.43 -10.52 13.10
C THR A 10 7.12 -11.87 13.22
N ASP A 11 8.24 -11.90 13.95
CA ASP A 11 8.93 -13.13 14.35
C ASP A 11 8.15 -14.01 15.35
N GLU A 12 7.02 -13.50 15.87
CA GLU A 12 6.20 -14.17 16.89
C GLU A 12 4.77 -14.47 16.42
N THR A 13 4.35 -13.99 15.24
CA THR A 13 3.01 -14.25 14.69
C THR A 13 2.97 -15.49 13.80
N ILE A 14 1.79 -15.80 13.27
CA ILE A 14 1.63 -16.73 12.14
C ILE A 14 2.65 -16.44 11.01
N SER A 15 3.17 -17.49 10.36
CA SER A 15 4.11 -17.30 9.25
C SER A 15 3.41 -16.75 7.99
N PRO A 16 4.11 -15.98 7.13
CA PRO A 16 3.55 -15.49 5.87
C PRO A 16 2.98 -16.61 4.98
N VAL A 17 3.70 -17.74 4.89
CA VAL A 17 3.29 -18.93 4.12
C VAL A 17 1.98 -19.52 4.65
N ARG A 18 1.87 -19.69 5.98
CA ARG A 18 0.67 -20.26 6.60
C ARG A 18 -0.52 -19.33 6.38
N LEU A 19 -0.36 -18.04 6.70
CA LEU A 19 -1.43 -17.06 6.57
C LEU A 19 -1.95 -16.97 5.13
N ALA A 20 -1.05 -16.87 4.15
CA ALA A 20 -1.45 -16.72 2.74
C ALA A 20 -2.31 -17.88 2.24
N ARG A 21 -1.97 -19.13 2.61
CA ARG A 21 -2.78 -20.32 2.28
C ARG A 21 -4.15 -20.27 2.94
N GLU A 22 -4.20 -19.88 4.21
CA GLU A 22 -5.44 -19.86 4.99
C GLU A 22 -6.41 -18.79 4.50
N LEU A 23 -5.88 -17.64 4.06
CA LEU A 23 -6.64 -16.60 3.39
C LEU A 23 -7.24 -17.08 2.07
N GLU A 24 -6.42 -17.67 1.20
CA GLU A 24 -6.86 -18.11 -0.12
C GLU A 24 -7.88 -19.25 -0.06
N GLN A 25 -7.71 -20.18 0.88
CA GLN A 25 -8.63 -21.30 1.13
C GLN A 25 -9.99 -20.84 1.66
N ARG A 26 -10.02 -19.78 2.48
CA ARG A 26 -11.27 -19.21 3.00
C ARG A 26 -11.96 -18.27 2.03
N GLY A 27 -11.28 -17.84 0.96
CA GLY A 27 -11.86 -16.98 -0.07
C GLY A 27 -11.65 -15.48 0.15
N PHE A 28 -10.72 -15.07 1.02
CA PHE A 28 -10.30 -13.67 1.09
C PHE A 28 -9.62 -13.23 -0.22
N ASP A 29 -9.74 -11.94 -0.54
CA ASP A 29 -9.29 -11.37 -1.81
C ASP A 29 -7.84 -10.89 -1.80
N GLY A 30 -7.21 -10.74 -0.63
CA GLY A 30 -5.85 -10.23 -0.55
C GLY A 30 -5.23 -10.16 0.84
N LEU A 31 -3.91 -10.01 0.86
CA LEU A 31 -3.09 -9.76 2.05
C LEU A 31 -2.32 -8.46 1.84
N TYR A 32 -2.51 -7.48 2.72
CA TYR A 32 -1.75 -6.25 2.76
C TYR A 32 -0.88 -6.22 4.02
N LEU A 33 0.40 -5.83 3.90
CA LEU A 33 1.30 -5.73 5.04
C LEU A 33 1.77 -4.29 5.26
N PRO A 34 1.74 -3.77 6.50
CA PRO A 34 2.36 -2.50 6.84
C PRO A 34 3.89 -2.61 6.76
N GLU A 35 4.57 -1.47 6.76
CA GLU A 35 6.03 -1.41 6.77
C GLU A 35 6.51 -0.54 7.92
N HIS A 36 7.50 -1.06 8.65
CA HIS A 36 8.43 -0.33 9.48
C HIS A 36 9.77 -1.05 9.40
N THR A 37 10.83 -0.32 9.04
CA THR A 37 12.16 -0.92 8.85
C THR A 37 12.84 -1.16 10.19
N HIS A 38 12.67 -0.20 11.08
CA HIS A 38 13.12 -0.18 12.45
C HIS A 38 12.28 0.87 13.18
N ILE A 39 12.11 0.71 14.48
CA ILE A 39 11.39 1.69 15.28
C ILE A 39 12.38 2.27 16.29
N PRO A 40 12.74 3.56 16.17
CA PRO A 40 13.54 4.23 17.19
C PRO A 40 12.90 4.10 18.57
N VAL A 41 13.68 4.10 19.64
CA VAL A 41 13.13 4.08 21.01
C VAL A 41 12.58 5.44 21.44
N SER A 42 13.03 6.51 20.79
CA SER A 42 12.53 7.88 21.01
C SER A 42 11.08 8.00 20.57
N ARG A 43 10.26 8.70 21.37
CA ARG A 43 8.83 8.98 21.12
C ARG A 43 8.57 10.49 21.07
N GLU A 44 9.50 11.26 20.50
CA GLU A 44 9.28 12.70 20.26
C GLU A 44 8.12 12.89 19.28
N THR A 45 8.02 12.03 18.27
CA THR A 45 6.81 11.91 17.47
C THR A 45 5.80 10.96 18.12
N PRO A 46 4.59 11.44 18.44
CA PRO A 46 3.55 10.58 19.01
C PRO A 46 3.02 9.57 17.98
N ALA A 47 2.62 8.39 18.45
CA ALA A 47 1.96 7.38 17.63
C ALA A 47 0.65 7.94 17.04
N PRO A 48 0.31 7.68 15.77
CA PRO A 48 -0.93 8.15 15.17
C PRO A 48 -2.19 7.59 15.85
N SER A 49 -2.08 6.41 16.47
CA SER A 49 -3.15 5.80 17.26
C SER A 49 -3.32 6.44 18.65
N GLY A 50 -2.32 7.19 19.12
CA GLY A 50 -2.27 7.74 20.47
C GLY A 50 -1.76 6.77 21.54
N ASP A 51 -1.34 5.56 21.17
CA ASP A 51 -0.84 4.55 22.11
C ASP A 51 0.54 4.94 22.68
N ASP A 52 0.69 4.80 24.01
CA ASP A 52 1.95 4.93 24.73
C ASP A 52 1.99 3.91 25.90
N PRO A 53 2.89 2.90 25.88
CA PRO A 53 3.92 2.66 24.87
C PRO A 53 3.35 2.24 23.51
N LEU A 54 4.11 2.50 22.44
CA LEU A 54 3.78 2.02 21.09
C LEU A 54 3.62 0.48 21.09
N PRO A 55 2.62 -0.09 20.40
CA PRO A 55 2.48 -1.54 20.29
C PRO A 55 3.75 -2.21 19.76
N ARG A 56 4.12 -3.33 20.38
CA ARG A 56 5.43 -3.97 20.20
C ARG A 56 5.64 -4.50 18.78
N GLU A 57 4.57 -4.85 18.10
CA GLU A 57 4.56 -5.35 16.73
C GLU A 57 5.16 -4.36 15.72
N TYR A 58 5.07 -3.05 15.97
CA TYR A 58 5.69 -2.03 15.12
C TYR A 58 7.20 -2.28 14.97
N GLY A 59 7.89 -2.52 16.08
CA GLY A 59 9.34 -2.78 16.11
C GLY A 59 9.75 -4.19 15.71
N ARG A 60 8.79 -5.03 15.30
CA ARG A 60 9.02 -6.45 14.94
C ARG A 60 8.47 -6.82 13.58
N SER A 61 7.96 -5.84 12.84
CA SER A 61 7.39 -6.03 11.51
C SER A 61 8.42 -6.71 10.60
N LEU A 62 8.00 -7.78 9.92
CA LEU A 62 8.80 -8.36 8.84
C LEU A 62 8.86 -7.39 7.67
N ASP A 63 9.95 -7.46 6.90
CA ASP A 63 10.02 -6.78 5.60
C ASP A 63 8.85 -7.23 4.71
N PRO A 64 8.01 -6.29 4.21
CA PRO A 64 6.79 -6.64 3.50
C PRO A 64 7.08 -7.26 2.14
N VAL A 65 8.16 -6.88 1.44
CA VAL A 65 8.51 -7.47 0.14
C VAL A 65 8.90 -8.93 0.32
N VAL A 66 9.69 -9.25 1.35
CA VAL A 66 10.10 -10.61 1.68
C VAL A 66 8.89 -11.46 2.08
N ALA A 67 8.05 -10.97 2.99
CA ALA A 67 6.87 -11.70 3.45
C ALA A 67 5.84 -11.92 2.33
N LEU A 68 5.58 -10.90 1.50
CA LEU A 68 4.68 -11.03 0.35
C LEU A 68 5.26 -11.92 -0.75
N SER A 69 6.59 -11.99 -0.92
CA SER A 69 7.23 -12.94 -1.84
C SER A 69 6.98 -14.40 -1.41
N GLN A 70 7.00 -14.68 -0.10
CA GLN A 70 6.61 -16.00 0.40
C GLN A 70 5.13 -16.29 0.14
N ALA A 71 4.24 -15.31 0.34
CA ALA A 71 2.83 -15.44 0.04
C ALA A 71 2.56 -15.69 -1.45
N ALA A 72 3.27 -14.98 -2.33
CA ALA A 72 3.19 -15.16 -3.79
C ALA A 72 3.54 -16.57 -4.23
N ALA A 73 4.54 -17.19 -3.60
CA ALA A 73 5.01 -18.52 -3.94
C ALA A 73 4.02 -19.65 -3.57
N VAL A 74 3.04 -19.38 -2.70
CA VAL A 74 2.11 -20.41 -2.18
C VAL A 74 0.64 -20.10 -2.43
N THR A 75 0.35 -19.07 -3.24
CA THR A 75 -1.00 -18.65 -3.60
C THR A 75 -1.09 -18.34 -5.09
N GLU A 76 -2.29 -18.45 -5.66
CA GLU A 76 -2.50 -18.25 -7.10
C GLU A 76 -3.47 -17.11 -7.44
N ARG A 77 -4.32 -16.69 -6.49
CA ARG A 77 -5.46 -15.79 -6.72
C ARG A 77 -5.40 -14.53 -5.88
N ILE A 78 -5.04 -14.62 -4.60
CA ILE A 78 -5.18 -13.46 -3.69
C ILE A 78 -4.25 -12.30 -4.10
N THR A 79 -4.71 -11.07 -3.91
CA THR A 79 -3.91 -9.85 -4.09
C THR A 79 -2.85 -9.76 -2.99
N LEU A 80 -1.66 -9.27 -3.34
CA LEU A 80 -0.57 -9.06 -2.40
C LEU A 80 -0.25 -7.58 -2.35
N GLY A 81 -0.31 -6.95 -1.17
CA GLY A 81 -0.29 -5.51 -1.07
C GLY A 81 0.62 -4.97 0.02
N THR A 82 1.15 -3.76 -0.18
CA THR A 82 1.73 -2.97 0.92
C THR A 82 0.66 -2.03 1.47
N GLY A 83 0.59 -1.87 2.79
CA GLY A 83 -0.36 -1.02 3.51
C GLY A 83 0.28 -0.24 4.65
N ILE A 84 1.40 0.47 4.45
CA ILE A 84 1.91 1.00 3.18
C ILE A 84 3.43 0.80 3.07
N ALA A 85 3.97 0.96 1.87
CA ALA A 85 5.40 1.10 1.63
C ALA A 85 5.85 2.54 1.86
N LEU A 86 6.93 2.72 2.62
CA LEU A 86 7.54 4.00 2.99
C LEU A 86 8.57 4.42 1.94
N VAL A 87 8.12 4.79 0.74
CA VAL A 87 8.98 5.10 -0.43
C VAL A 87 10.10 6.12 -0.13
N ALA A 88 9.87 7.04 0.81
CA ALA A 88 10.87 8.01 1.27
C ALA A 88 12.07 7.37 2.01
N GLU A 89 11.93 6.16 2.51
CA GLU A 89 12.93 5.44 3.30
C GLU A 89 13.67 4.37 2.48
N HIS A 90 13.34 4.23 1.18
CA HIS A 90 13.95 3.25 0.28
C HIS A 90 14.84 3.87 -0.79
N ASP A 91 15.90 3.16 -1.18
CA ASP A 91 16.53 3.43 -2.48
C ASP A 91 15.52 3.17 -3.62
N PRO A 92 15.22 4.16 -4.48
CA PRO A 92 14.14 4.03 -5.45
C PRO A 92 14.47 3.06 -6.60
N ILE A 93 15.75 2.82 -6.90
CA ILE A 93 16.16 1.88 -7.95
C ILE A 93 15.99 0.44 -7.44
N VAL A 94 16.42 0.18 -6.20
CA VAL A 94 16.22 -1.12 -5.53
C VAL A 94 14.73 -1.41 -5.36
N LEU A 95 13.96 -0.45 -4.85
CA LEU A 95 12.52 -0.61 -4.66
C LEU A 95 11.80 -0.84 -6.00
N ALA A 96 12.18 -0.13 -7.07
CA ALA A 96 11.64 -0.38 -8.41
C ALA A 96 11.85 -1.83 -8.86
N LYS A 97 13.04 -2.39 -8.60
CA LYS A 97 13.38 -3.78 -8.93
C LYS A 97 12.57 -4.77 -8.11
N GLN A 98 12.49 -4.56 -6.79
CA GLN A 98 11.74 -5.41 -5.87
C GLN A 98 10.26 -5.46 -6.27
N VAL A 99 9.64 -4.30 -6.46
CA VAL A 99 8.23 -4.18 -6.86
C VAL A 99 7.95 -4.87 -8.19
N ALA A 100 8.77 -4.61 -9.22
CA ALA A 100 8.54 -5.23 -10.52
C ALA A 100 8.75 -6.75 -10.50
N SER A 101 9.71 -7.22 -9.71
CA SER A 101 9.95 -8.65 -9.55
C SER A 101 8.80 -9.33 -8.81
N LEU A 102 8.33 -8.75 -7.70
CA LEU A 102 7.20 -9.27 -6.93
C LEU A 102 5.90 -9.26 -7.74
N ASP A 103 5.62 -8.18 -8.47
CA ASP A 103 4.48 -8.12 -9.39
C ASP A 103 4.55 -9.21 -10.45
N PHE A 104 5.72 -9.41 -11.06
CA PHE A 104 5.91 -10.46 -12.06
C PHE A 104 5.73 -11.87 -11.50
N VAL A 105 6.42 -12.22 -10.41
CA VAL A 105 6.35 -13.59 -9.84
C VAL A 105 5.00 -13.89 -9.19
N SER A 106 4.26 -12.87 -8.78
CA SER A 106 2.87 -13.02 -8.33
C SER A 106 1.86 -13.10 -9.48
N GLY A 107 2.28 -12.95 -10.74
CA GLY A 107 1.37 -12.97 -11.90
C GLY A 107 0.51 -11.70 -12.01
N GLY A 108 1.02 -10.55 -11.56
CA GLY A 108 0.36 -9.26 -11.66
C GLY A 108 -0.62 -8.98 -10.51
N ARG A 109 -0.54 -9.77 -9.43
CA ARG A 109 -1.41 -9.66 -8.25
C ARG A 109 -0.90 -8.65 -7.23
N PHE A 110 0.16 -7.91 -7.52
CA PHE A 110 0.76 -6.97 -6.56
C PHE A 110 0.07 -5.60 -6.58
N THR A 111 -0.22 -5.07 -5.39
CA THR A 111 -0.64 -3.69 -5.15
C THR A 111 0.41 -2.96 -4.34
N LEU A 112 1.03 -1.94 -4.92
CA LEU A 112 1.93 -1.03 -4.21
C LEU A 112 1.10 0.05 -3.49
N GLY A 113 0.66 -0.21 -2.26
CA GLY A 113 0.16 0.85 -1.39
C GLY A 113 1.33 1.65 -0.84
N ILE A 114 1.33 2.98 -1.01
CA ILE A 114 2.41 3.87 -0.58
C ILE A 114 1.91 4.89 0.44
N GLY A 115 2.81 5.38 1.28
CA GLY A 115 2.51 6.45 2.22
C GLY A 115 3.64 7.45 2.34
N PHE A 116 3.54 8.31 3.35
CA PHE A 116 4.46 9.44 3.56
C PHE A 116 5.12 9.38 4.94
N GLY A 117 5.07 8.23 5.60
CA GLY A 117 5.53 8.06 6.98
C GLY A 117 4.71 8.86 8.01
N TRP A 118 4.90 8.48 9.27
CA TRP A 118 4.44 9.28 10.42
C TRP A 118 5.56 9.51 11.43
N ASN A 119 6.48 8.56 11.59
CA ASN A 119 7.58 8.59 12.55
C ASN A 119 8.74 9.43 11.99
N VAL A 120 8.98 10.60 12.57
CA VAL A 120 10.00 11.54 12.09
C VAL A 120 11.40 10.98 12.34
N GLU A 121 11.59 10.33 13.48
CA GLU A 121 12.85 9.73 13.90
C GLU A 121 13.26 8.61 12.95
N GLU A 122 12.34 7.68 12.65
CA GLU A 122 12.58 6.59 11.68
C GLU A 122 12.96 7.15 10.30
N GLY A 123 12.20 8.15 9.82
CA GLY A 123 12.50 8.80 8.55
C GLY A 123 13.87 9.49 8.56
N THR A 124 14.25 10.13 9.67
CA THR A 124 15.53 10.84 9.81
C THR A 124 16.70 9.87 9.75
N ASP A 125 16.58 8.68 10.35
CA ASP A 125 17.61 7.63 10.30
C ASP A 125 17.86 7.13 8.86
N HIS A 126 16.85 7.23 7.98
CA HIS A 126 16.97 6.99 6.53
C HIS A 126 17.42 8.21 5.71
N GLY A 127 17.73 9.33 6.37
CA GLY A 127 18.13 10.58 5.73
C GLY A 127 16.98 11.37 5.12
N VAL A 128 15.74 11.14 5.56
CA VAL A 128 14.56 11.90 5.10
C VAL A 128 14.48 13.23 5.82
N GLU A 129 14.63 14.31 5.07
CA GLU A 129 14.21 15.64 5.53
C GLU A 129 12.67 15.69 5.59
N TRP A 130 12.12 15.73 6.80
CA TRP A 130 10.68 15.51 7.03
C TRP A 130 9.78 16.47 6.27
N SER A 131 10.22 17.72 6.12
CA SER A 131 9.49 18.78 5.42
C SER A 131 9.31 18.49 3.92
N THR A 132 10.25 17.75 3.30
CA THR A 132 10.26 17.46 1.86
C THR A 132 9.74 16.08 1.50
N ARG A 133 9.49 15.19 2.48
CA ARG A 133 9.13 13.77 2.28
C ARG A 133 8.05 13.50 1.22
N ARG A 134 7.04 14.36 1.09
CA ARG A 134 5.98 14.22 0.08
C ARG A 134 6.48 14.48 -1.35
N ALA A 135 7.36 15.47 -1.52
CA ALA A 135 8.02 15.74 -2.79
C ALA A 135 9.01 14.61 -3.13
N LEU A 136 9.75 14.13 -2.13
CA LEU A 136 10.64 12.97 -2.24
C LEU A 136 9.90 11.71 -2.73
N VAL A 137 8.75 11.36 -2.13
CA VAL A 137 7.93 10.22 -2.59
C VAL A 137 7.48 10.40 -4.03
N ARG A 138 7.00 11.59 -4.40
CA ARG A 138 6.55 11.89 -5.77
C ARG A 138 7.68 11.71 -6.79
N ASP A 139 8.86 12.27 -6.50
CA ASP A 139 10.05 12.21 -7.35
C ASP A 139 10.57 10.77 -7.51
N ARG A 140 10.65 10.03 -6.40
CA ARG A 140 11.03 8.60 -6.42
C ARG A 140 10.03 7.74 -7.19
N MET A 141 8.73 8.00 -7.05
CA MET A 141 7.71 7.30 -7.87
C MET A 141 7.89 7.58 -9.36
N ALA A 142 8.24 8.81 -9.75
CA ALA A 142 8.52 9.13 -11.15
C ALA A 142 9.77 8.41 -11.67
N LEU A 143 10.84 8.34 -10.87
CA LEU A 143 12.04 7.55 -11.16
C LEU A 143 11.71 6.06 -11.35
N MET A 144 10.99 5.46 -10.41
CA MET A 144 10.56 4.06 -10.48
C MET A 144 9.74 3.80 -11.75
N ARG A 145 8.86 4.72 -12.14
CA ARG A 145 8.06 4.61 -13.37
C ARG A 145 8.91 4.68 -14.64
N ALA A 146 9.97 5.46 -14.67
CA ALA A 146 10.92 5.46 -15.80
C ALA A 146 11.61 4.10 -15.97
N LEU A 147 11.94 3.42 -14.85
CA LEU A 147 12.47 2.06 -14.89
C LEU A 147 11.42 1.02 -15.33
N TRP A 148 10.14 1.24 -15.05
CA TRP A 148 9.04 0.37 -15.47
C TRP A 148 8.51 0.67 -16.88
N ALA A 149 8.97 1.73 -17.53
CA ALA A 149 8.56 2.06 -18.89
C ALA A 149 8.91 0.91 -19.87
N PRO A 150 8.12 0.70 -20.94
CA PRO A 150 8.38 -0.37 -21.91
C PRO A 150 9.76 -0.25 -22.55
N GLU A 151 10.13 0.97 -22.96
CA GLU A 151 11.43 1.29 -23.53
C GLU A 151 12.35 1.98 -22.52
N PRO A 152 13.68 1.88 -22.67
CA PRO A 152 14.64 2.56 -21.80
C PRO A 152 14.36 4.06 -21.72
N THR A 153 13.95 4.52 -20.54
CA THR A 153 13.52 5.90 -20.29
C THR A 153 14.40 6.49 -19.21
N ALA A 154 14.97 7.67 -19.46
CA ALA A 154 15.70 8.43 -18.44
C ALA A 154 14.72 9.23 -17.57
N TYR A 155 15.13 9.52 -16.34
CA TYR A 155 14.44 10.46 -15.45
C TYR A 155 15.46 11.31 -14.72
N GLU A 156 15.21 12.61 -14.67
CA GLU A 156 15.97 13.58 -13.89
C GLU A 156 15.03 14.29 -12.93
N GLY A 157 15.22 14.03 -11.64
CA GLY A 157 14.39 14.55 -10.55
C GLY A 157 15.22 15.36 -9.55
N GLU A 158 14.52 15.99 -8.61
CA GLU A 158 15.14 16.77 -7.53
C GLU A 158 15.86 15.88 -6.52
N PHE A 159 15.29 14.69 -6.26
CA PHE A 159 15.75 13.79 -5.21
C PHE A 159 16.36 12.49 -5.75
N GLY A 160 16.29 12.27 -7.06
CA GLY A 160 16.95 11.15 -7.71
C GLY A 160 16.85 11.23 -9.23
N SER A 161 17.82 10.60 -9.88
CA SER A 161 17.88 10.51 -11.34
C SER A 161 18.35 9.13 -11.76
N VAL A 162 17.89 8.69 -12.93
CA VAL A 162 18.37 7.46 -13.57
C VAL A 162 18.54 7.69 -15.06
N ARG A 163 19.64 7.16 -15.61
CA ARG A 163 19.85 7.13 -17.06
C ARG A 163 18.87 6.16 -17.70
N ALA A 164 18.57 6.33 -18.98
CA ALA A 164 17.79 5.37 -19.74
C ALA A 164 18.41 3.96 -19.59
N SER A 165 17.67 3.04 -18.99
CA SER A 165 18.20 1.75 -18.52
C SER A 165 17.25 0.61 -18.85
N TRP A 166 17.81 -0.56 -19.14
CA TRP A 166 17.06 -1.81 -19.19
C TRP A 166 16.80 -2.30 -17.77
N ALA A 167 15.54 -2.34 -17.36
CA ALA A 167 15.11 -2.86 -16.08
C ALA A 167 13.99 -3.87 -16.26
N HIS A 168 14.34 -5.16 -16.23
CA HIS A 168 13.40 -6.28 -16.31
C HIS A 168 13.38 -7.09 -15.01
N PRO A 169 12.26 -7.76 -14.66
CA PRO A 169 10.98 -7.75 -15.38
C PRO A 169 10.27 -6.38 -15.32
N LYS A 170 9.26 -6.20 -16.17
CA LYS A 170 8.35 -5.05 -16.11
C LYS A 170 7.10 -5.47 -15.34
N PRO A 171 6.48 -4.57 -14.56
CA PRO A 171 5.16 -4.82 -13.99
C PRO A 171 4.14 -5.17 -15.08
N LEU A 172 3.23 -6.09 -14.78
CA LEU A 172 2.34 -6.74 -15.76
C LEU A 172 1.06 -5.94 -16.02
N ARG A 173 0.68 -5.02 -15.12
CA ARG A 173 -0.50 -4.16 -15.32
C ARG A 173 -0.26 -3.23 -16.50
N ALA A 174 -1.25 -3.15 -17.39
CA ALA A 174 -1.23 -2.23 -18.52
C ALA A 174 -1.04 -0.77 -18.07
N PRO A 175 -0.39 0.08 -18.89
CA PRO A 175 -0.25 1.50 -18.59
C PRO A 175 -1.61 2.18 -18.38
N ARG A 176 -1.68 3.14 -17.45
CA ARG A 176 -2.91 3.89 -17.19
C ARG A 176 -2.79 5.26 -17.83
N GLU A 177 -3.57 5.46 -18.89
CA GLU A 177 -3.61 6.69 -19.67
C GLU A 177 -4.04 7.91 -18.84
N ARG A 178 -3.50 9.07 -19.21
CA ARG A 178 -3.81 10.37 -18.62
C ARG A 178 -3.89 11.43 -19.70
N LYS A 179 -4.91 12.28 -19.66
CA LYS A 179 -5.04 13.34 -20.66
C LYS A 179 -3.93 14.38 -20.47
N GLY A 180 -3.09 14.55 -21.49
CA GLY A 180 -2.04 15.58 -21.48
C GLY A 180 -0.82 15.27 -20.61
N ALA A 181 -0.62 14.00 -20.22
CA ALA A 181 0.55 13.54 -19.48
C ALA A 181 0.94 12.12 -19.90
N GLU A 182 2.20 11.73 -19.66
CA GLU A 182 2.68 10.37 -19.92
C GLU A 182 1.84 9.30 -19.19
N PRO A 183 1.65 8.11 -19.78
CA PRO A 183 0.97 7.00 -19.10
C PRO A 183 1.65 6.63 -17.78
N LEU A 184 0.85 6.16 -16.81
CA LEU A 184 1.40 5.58 -15.59
C LEU A 184 1.77 4.12 -15.83
N HIS A 185 3.07 3.81 -15.80
CA HIS A 185 3.61 2.44 -15.82
C HIS A 185 3.78 1.90 -14.40
N GLY A 186 3.67 0.58 -14.17
CA GLY A 186 3.84 -0.03 -12.85
C GLY A 186 2.66 -0.89 -12.40
N PRO A 187 2.74 -1.53 -11.22
CA PRO A 187 1.60 -2.27 -10.65
C PRO A 187 0.46 -1.32 -10.28
N ARG A 188 -0.60 -1.86 -9.67
CA ARG A 188 -1.64 -1.05 -9.03
C ARG A 188 -1.01 -0.23 -7.90
N VAL A 189 -1.24 1.09 -7.87
CA VAL A 189 -0.73 1.98 -6.82
C VAL A 189 -1.89 2.63 -6.06
N LEU A 190 -1.89 2.50 -4.73
CA LEU A 190 -2.83 3.21 -3.86
C LEU A 190 -2.04 4.10 -2.90
N ILE A 191 -2.54 5.30 -2.60
CA ILE A 191 -1.87 6.21 -1.65
C ILE A 191 -2.61 6.20 -0.32
N GLY A 192 -1.92 5.94 0.78
CA GLY A 192 -2.40 6.13 2.14
C GLY A 192 -2.21 7.57 2.65
N GLY A 193 -3.14 8.01 3.50
CA GLY A 193 -3.06 9.30 4.17
C GLY A 193 -4.42 9.90 4.48
N ALA A 194 -4.43 10.95 5.30
CA ALA A 194 -5.63 11.68 5.65
C ALA A 194 -6.22 12.44 4.46
N ALA A 195 -7.55 12.43 4.34
CA ALA A 195 -8.28 13.14 3.30
C ALA A 195 -7.91 14.63 3.28
N GLY A 196 -7.68 15.17 2.09
CA GLY A 196 -7.39 16.60 1.92
C GLY A 196 -6.93 16.92 0.51
N PRO A 197 -6.97 18.22 0.12
CA PRO A 197 -6.66 18.65 -1.25
C PRO A 197 -5.30 18.16 -1.73
N LYS A 198 -4.27 18.23 -0.88
CA LYS A 198 -2.91 17.79 -1.22
C LYS A 198 -2.82 16.28 -1.47
N LEU A 199 -3.50 15.47 -0.66
CA LEU A 199 -3.50 14.02 -0.86
C LEU A 199 -4.26 13.65 -2.14
N PHE A 200 -5.42 14.26 -2.38
CA PHE A 200 -6.22 13.96 -3.56
C PHE A 200 -5.53 14.40 -4.85
N ALA A 201 -4.80 15.52 -4.82
CA ALA A 201 -3.93 15.93 -5.93
C ALA A 201 -2.88 14.86 -6.24
N HIS A 202 -2.22 14.28 -5.23
CA HIS A 202 -1.25 13.19 -5.45
C HIS A 202 -1.91 11.92 -5.99
N VAL A 203 -3.08 11.54 -5.45
CA VAL A 203 -3.83 10.36 -5.92
C VAL A 203 -4.18 10.52 -7.40
N ALA A 204 -4.71 11.69 -7.77
CA ALA A 204 -5.08 12.00 -9.15
C ALA A 204 -3.87 12.12 -10.08
N GLU A 205 -2.75 12.63 -9.57
CA GLU A 205 -1.52 12.77 -10.34
C GLU A 205 -0.90 11.39 -10.64
N TYR A 206 -0.54 10.59 -9.63
CA TYR A 206 0.34 9.43 -9.83
C TYR A 206 -0.12 8.14 -9.16
N ALA A 207 -1.41 7.92 -8.93
CA ALA A 207 -1.93 6.68 -8.40
C ALA A 207 -3.20 6.18 -9.10
N ASP A 208 -3.61 4.97 -8.73
CA ASP A 208 -4.85 4.34 -9.16
C ASP A 208 -5.98 4.55 -8.12
N GLY A 209 -5.63 4.98 -6.89
CA GLY A 209 -6.61 5.19 -5.85
C GLY A 209 -6.07 5.62 -4.48
N TRP A 210 -6.97 5.63 -3.51
CA TRP A 210 -6.74 6.03 -2.12
C TRP A 210 -6.92 4.83 -1.17
N LEU A 211 -6.03 4.69 -0.18
CA LEU A 211 -6.01 3.65 0.85
C LEU A 211 -6.23 4.30 2.24
N PRO A 212 -7.45 4.82 2.54
CA PRO A 212 -7.74 5.46 3.82
C PRO A 212 -7.66 4.48 4.99
N ILE A 213 -7.08 4.90 6.11
CA ILE A 213 -7.18 4.14 7.37
C ILE A 213 -8.62 4.22 7.91
N GLY A 214 -9.19 3.07 8.26
CA GLY A 214 -10.57 2.93 8.68
C GLY A 214 -11.52 3.33 7.56
N GLY A 215 -12.55 4.11 7.89
CA GLY A 215 -13.49 4.62 6.89
C GLY A 215 -14.30 5.83 7.37
N SER A 216 -13.78 6.56 8.35
CA SER A 216 -14.44 7.76 8.86
C SER A 216 -14.40 8.88 7.82
N GLY A 217 -15.50 9.61 7.68
CA GLY A 217 -15.60 10.78 6.79
C GLY A 217 -15.59 10.46 5.28
N LEU A 218 -15.71 9.18 4.88
CA LEU A 218 -15.68 8.81 3.46
C LEU A 218 -16.80 9.46 2.64
N GLY A 219 -18.02 9.56 3.19
CA GLY A 219 -19.15 10.20 2.50
C GLY A 219 -18.87 11.64 2.06
N GLU A 220 -18.11 12.39 2.86
CA GLU A 220 -17.71 13.77 2.54
C GLU A 220 -16.42 13.87 1.71
N ALA A 221 -15.55 12.87 1.83
CA ALA A 221 -14.26 12.81 1.14
C ALA A 221 -14.41 12.40 -0.34
N LEU A 222 -15.27 11.43 -0.63
CA LEU A 222 -15.40 10.83 -1.96
C LEU A 222 -15.75 11.84 -3.06
N PRO A 223 -16.73 12.77 -2.88
CA PRO A 223 -17.03 13.76 -3.92
C PRO A 223 -15.84 14.68 -4.23
N ARG A 224 -15.03 15.02 -3.22
CA ARG A 224 -13.83 15.86 -3.39
C ARG A 224 -12.71 15.11 -4.11
N LEU A 225 -12.54 13.82 -3.81
CA LEU A 225 -11.57 12.97 -4.50
C LEU A 225 -11.96 12.78 -5.98
N ARG A 226 -13.24 12.52 -6.28
CA ARG A 226 -13.74 12.40 -7.66
C ARG A 226 -13.50 13.68 -8.46
N ARG A 227 -13.77 14.85 -7.87
CA ARG A 227 -13.47 16.13 -8.52
C ARG A 227 -11.99 16.29 -8.83
N ALA A 228 -11.10 16.00 -7.87
CA ALA A 228 -9.66 16.07 -8.11
C ALA A 228 -9.19 15.11 -9.22
N TRP A 229 -9.82 13.93 -9.32
CA TRP A 229 -9.56 12.94 -10.37
C TRP A 229 -9.99 13.44 -11.76
N GLU A 230 -11.20 14.00 -11.86
CA GLU A 230 -11.74 14.62 -13.07
C GLU A 230 -10.90 15.83 -13.53
N ASP A 231 -10.56 16.73 -12.60
CA ASP A 231 -9.75 17.92 -12.86
C ASP A 231 -8.35 17.56 -13.39
N ALA A 232 -7.79 16.42 -12.96
CA ALA A 232 -6.53 15.87 -13.45
C ALA A 232 -6.66 15.13 -14.80
N GLY A 233 -7.84 15.10 -15.42
CA GLY A 233 -8.08 14.47 -16.71
C GLY A 233 -7.94 12.94 -16.69
N ARG A 234 -8.15 12.32 -15.51
CA ARG A 234 -8.11 10.86 -15.36
C ARG A 234 -9.43 10.24 -15.85
N GLN A 235 -9.31 9.07 -16.47
CA GLN A 235 -10.48 8.30 -16.93
C GLN A 235 -11.05 7.45 -15.78
N GLY A 236 -12.36 7.17 -15.82
CA GLY A 236 -13.03 6.35 -14.81
C GLY A 236 -13.09 7.00 -13.43
N GLU A 237 -13.18 6.18 -12.38
CA GLU A 237 -13.20 6.63 -10.98
C GLU A 237 -11.95 6.18 -10.22
N PRO A 238 -11.46 6.96 -9.24
CA PRO A 238 -10.39 6.53 -8.37
C PRO A 238 -10.83 5.33 -7.54
N GLU A 239 -9.95 4.34 -7.39
CA GLU A 239 -10.20 3.23 -6.47
C GLU A 239 -10.11 3.74 -5.02
N VAL A 240 -10.97 3.27 -4.13
CA VAL A 240 -10.92 3.61 -2.70
C VAL A 240 -11.05 2.34 -1.88
N VAL A 241 -10.04 2.07 -1.06
CA VAL A 241 -9.91 0.83 -0.27
C VAL A 241 -9.71 1.19 1.20
N PRO A 242 -10.77 1.18 2.02
CA PRO A 242 -10.67 1.27 3.47
C PRO A 242 -9.69 0.24 4.04
N TYR A 243 -8.74 0.69 4.87
CA TYR A 243 -7.62 -0.11 5.36
C TYR A 243 -7.61 -0.26 6.89
N ALA A 244 -7.15 -1.41 7.39
CA ALA A 244 -7.15 -1.75 8.81
C ALA A 244 -8.54 -1.58 9.47
N VAL A 245 -9.59 -1.97 8.75
CA VAL A 245 -10.97 -1.86 9.22
C VAL A 245 -11.27 -2.99 10.22
N HIS A 246 -11.86 -2.63 11.35
CA HIS A 246 -12.54 -3.61 12.21
C HIS A 246 -13.94 -3.88 11.64
N PRO A 247 -14.20 -5.07 11.07
CA PRO A 247 -15.40 -5.32 10.29
C PRO A 247 -16.65 -5.41 11.17
N SER A 248 -17.77 -4.97 10.60
CA SER A 248 -19.12 -5.25 11.10
C SER A 248 -20.09 -5.17 9.93
N ALA A 249 -21.21 -5.89 9.98
CA ALA A 249 -22.19 -5.90 8.90
C ALA A 249 -22.63 -4.47 8.50
N GLY A 250 -22.85 -3.59 9.48
CA GLY A 250 -23.21 -2.20 9.24
C GLY A 250 -22.13 -1.38 8.54
N LYS A 251 -20.85 -1.54 8.92
CA LYS A 251 -19.74 -0.84 8.25
C LYS A 251 -19.55 -1.32 6.80
N LEU A 252 -19.63 -2.64 6.59
CA LEU A 252 -19.46 -3.22 5.26
C LEU A 252 -20.62 -2.84 4.33
N ALA A 253 -21.85 -2.84 4.84
CA ALA A 253 -23.02 -2.32 4.11
C ALA A 253 -22.85 -0.84 3.74
N HIS A 254 -22.41 -0.01 4.69
CA HIS A 254 -22.13 1.40 4.42
C HIS A 254 -21.08 1.61 3.32
N PHE A 255 -19.98 0.83 3.33
CA PHE A 255 -18.99 0.89 2.26
C PHE A 255 -19.55 0.45 0.91
N ALA A 256 -20.41 -0.57 0.88
CA ALA A 256 -21.09 -0.98 -0.35
C ALA A 256 -22.03 0.11 -0.88
N GLU A 257 -22.79 0.80 -0.01
CA GLU A 257 -23.65 1.94 -0.37
C GLU A 257 -22.85 3.11 -0.96
N LEU A 258 -21.62 3.33 -0.48
CA LEU A 258 -20.69 4.31 -1.04
C LEU A 258 -20.06 3.87 -2.39
N GLY A 259 -20.33 2.65 -2.84
CA GLY A 259 -19.81 2.08 -4.09
C GLY A 259 -18.39 1.51 -3.97
N LEU A 260 -17.90 1.28 -2.76
CA LEU A 260 -16.56 0.73 -2.54
C LEU A 260 -16.52 -0.75 -2.90
N ARG A 261 -15.46 -1.15 -3.62
CA ARG A 261 -15.34 -2.50 -4.20
C ARG A 261 -14.42 -3.42 -3.42
N GLU A 262 -13.61 -2.89 -2.52
CA GLU A 262 -12.64 -3.64 -1.71
C GLU A 262 -12.50 -2.97 -0.33
N VAL A 263 -12.34 -3.77 0.70
CA VAL A 263 -11.96 -3.36 2.05
C VAL A 263 -10.84 -4.26 2.55
N VAL A 264 -9.90 -3.70 3.32
CA VAL A 264 -8.86 -4.45 4.02
C VAL A 264 -9.19 -4.47 5.51
N VAL A 265 -9.54 -5.64 6.03
CA VAL A 265 -9.89 -5.84 7.45
C VAL A 265 -8.66 -6.19 8.29
N GLY A 266 -8.61 -5.70 9.51
CA GLY A 266 -7.50 -5.96 10.44
C GLY A 266 -7.60 -7.35 11.09
N LEU A 267 -6.47 -8.04 11.16
CA LEU A 267 -6.24 -9.23 11.97
C LEU A 267 -5.33 -8.88 13.16
N PRO A 268 -5.44 -9.59 14.29
CA PRO A 268 -4.57 -9.36 15.44
C PRO A 268 -3.13 -9.77 15.11
N ALA A 269 -2.15 -9.01 15.61
CA ALA A 269 -0.75 -9.41 15.60
C ALA A 269 -0.52 -10.44 16.72
N ALA A 270 -0.93 -11.69 16.48
CA ALA A 270 -0.94 -12.76 17.48
C ALA A 270 -0.39 -14.08 16.93
N ASP A 271 -0.32 -15.09 17.80
CA ASP A 271 0.09 -16.43 17.41
C ASP A 271 -0.83 -17.05 16.35
N GLU A 272 -0.40 -18.15 15.75
CA GLU A 272 -1.16 -18.82 14.69
C GLU A 272 -2.59 -19.17 15.12
N ALA A 273 -2.77 -19.71 16.33
CA ALA A 273 -4.10 -20.14 16.78
C ALA A 273 -5.07 -18.97 16.90
N GLU A 274 -4.62 -17.82 17.39
CA GLU A 274 -5.43 -16.61 17.50
C GLU A 274 -5.73 -15.97 16.16
N VAL A 275 -4.75 -15.91 15.25
CA VAL A 275 -4.98 -15.39 13.90
C VAL A 275 -5.99 -16.26 13.14
N LEU A 276 -5.89 -17.58 13.25
CA LEU A 276 -6.86 -18.49 12.61
C LEU A 276 -8.27 -18.31 13.17
N ARG A 277 -8.43 -18.11 14.48
CA ARG A 277 -9.74 -17.79 15.09
C ARG A 277 -10.31 -16.47 14.55
N ALA A 278 -9.47 -15.45 14.42
CA ALA A 278 -9.89 -14.17 13.85
C ALA A 278 -10.29 -14.30 12.37
N LEU A 279 -9.58 -15.12 11.60
CA LEU A 279 -9.93 -15.42 10.21
C LEU A 279 -11.28 -16.13 10.09
N ASP A 280 -11.53 -17.13 10.93
CA ASP A 280 -12.81 -17.85 10.92
C ASP A 280 -13.97 -16.90 11.27
N ALA A 281 -13.77 -16.00 12.24
CA ALA A 281 -14.76 -14.97 12.56
C ALA A 281 -14.98 -13.95 11.43
N HIS A 282 -13.92 -13.57 10.71
CA HIS A 282 -14.04 -12.64 9.58
C HIS A 282 -14.61 -13.30 8.31
N ALA A 283 -14.51 -14.62 8.19
CA ALA A 283 -15.06 -15.37 7.06
C ALA A 283 -16.60 -15.29 7.00
N ASP A 284 -17.27 -14.99 8.11
CA ASP A 284 -18.72 -14.73 8.17
C ASP A 284 -19.15 -13.49 7.34
N PHE A 285 -18.19 -12.65 6.91
CA PHE A 285 -18.45 -11.45 6.10
C PHE A 285 -18.21 -11.63 4.60
N LEU A 286 -17.66 -12.77 4.15
CA LEU A 286 -17.39 -13.06 2.74
C LEU A 286 -18.70 -13.30 1.96
#